data_AF-A0AA50E1C7-F1
#
_entry.id   AF-A0AA50E1C7-F1
#
_cell.length_a   1.000
_cell.length_b   1.000
_cell.length_c   1.000
_cell.angle_alpha   90.00
_cell.angle_beta   90.00
_cell.angle_gamma   90.00
#
_symmetry.space_group_name_H-M   'P 1'
#
loop_
_entity.id
_entity.type
_entity.pdbx_description
1 polymer ?
#
loop_
_entity_poly.entity_id
_entity_poly.type
_entity_poly.pdbx_seq_one_letter_code
_entity_poly.pdbx_strand_id
1 'polypeptide(L)'
;MPKSTVNFNFNQQAIAQLTAPWRIGVFIVMLAAAWLPFLVPFSLAIADANLRSIVVMGILFLIFLVLLIFWSHWCYQTPLSLKAYGVYGLGWNRRQGVELLRGLGLGFSFTFGLFIIQGLLGWACWHPLAIASGQLLCREASLGWE
;
A
#
# COMPACT_ATOMS: atom_id res chain seq x y z
N MET A 1 -44.84 -41.54 -0.22
CA MET A 1 -43.90 -40.98 0.77
C MET A 1 -43.34 -39.65 0.24
N PRO A 2 -43.66 -38.49 0.81
CA PRO A 2 -43.04 -37.24 0.39
C PRO A 2 -41.65 -37.09 1.01
N LYS A 3 -40.64 -36.76 0.19
CA LYS A 3 -39.27 -36.48 0.61
C LYS A 3 -39.22 -35.11 1.28
N SER A 4 -38.93 -35.07 2.58
CA SER A 4 -38.68 -33.83 3.30
C SER A 4 -37.32 -33.27 2.89
N THR A 5 -37.31 -32.23 2.07
CA THR A 5 -36.12 -31.44 1.77
C THR A 5 -35.89 -30.45 2.92
N VAL A 6 -34.91 -30.75 3.76
CA VAL A 6 -34.43 -29.83 4.80
C VAL A 6 -33.79 -28.64 4.09
N ASN A 7 -34.50 -27.52 4.05
CA ASN A 7 -33.99 -26.26 3.52
C ASN A 7 -33.11 -25.59 4.58
N PHE A 8 -31.80 -25.72 4.43
CA PHE A 8 -30.83 -24.90 5.17
C PHE A 8 -30.83 -23.49 4.58
N ASN A 9 -31.80 -22.69 5.01
CA ASN A 9 -31.89 -21.28 4.66
C ASN A 9 -30.88 -20.50 5.51
N PHE A 10 -29.59 -20.61 5.17
CA PHE A 10 -28.57 -19.74 5.74
C PHE A 10 -28.88 -18.32 5.30
N ASN A 11 -29.34 -17.51 6.25
CA ASN A 11 -29.73 -16.12 6.05
C ASN A 11 -28.51 -15.26 5.68
N GLN A 12 -28.11 -15.32 4.41
CA GLN A 12 -27.09 -14.46 3.79
C GLN A 12 -27.49 -12.98 3.81
N GLN A 13 -28.77 -12.67 4.11
CA GLN A 13 -29.30 -11.31 4.21
C GLN A 13 -28.96 -10.62 5.54
N ALA A 14 -28.52 -11.37 6.56
CA ALA A 14 -28.11 -10.81 7.85
C ALA A 14 -26.85 -9.92 7.74
N ILE A 15 -25.98 -10.17 6.76
CA ILE A 15 -24.74 -9.40 6.55
C ILE A 15 -25.06 -8.07 5.83
N ALA A 16 -26.13 -8.03 5.02
CA ALA A 16 -26.54 -6.84 4.28
C ALA A 16 -27.09 -5.72 5.19
N GLN A 17 -27.60 -6.06 6.38
CA GLN A 17 -28.13 -5.10 7.35
C GLN A 17 -27.11 -4.57 8.37
N LEU A 18 -25.85 -5.05 8.32
CA LEU A 18 -24.81 -4.53 9.21
C LEU A 18 -24.45 -3.09 8.85
N THR A 19 -24.62 -2.20 9.84
CA THR A 19 -24.34 -0.76 9.80
C THR A 19 -22.93 -0.51 9.26
N ALA A 20 -22.80 0.46 8.35
CA ALA A 20 -21.55 0.83 7.66
C ALA A 20 -20.27 0.87 8.54
N PRO A 21 -20.29 1.31 9.83
CA PRO A 21 -19.11 1.34 10.69
C PRO A 21 -18.53 -0.03 11.00
N TRP A 22 -19.36 -1.06 11.20
CA TRP A 22 -18.86 -2.38 11.57
C TRP A 22 -18.11 -3.04 10.40
N ARG A 23 -18.59 -2.84 9.17
CA ARG A 23 -17.90 -3.32 7.96
C ARG A 23 -16.49 -2.73 7.84
N ILE A 24 -16.35 -1.45 8.17
CA ILE A 24 -15.05 -0.76 8.18
C ILE A 24 -14.16 -1.30 9.29
N GLY A 25 -14.71 -1.53 10.49
CA GLY A 25 -13.96 -2.13 11.60
C GLY A 25 -13.37 -3.50 11.25
N VAL A 26 -14.19 -4.41 10.70
CA VAL A 26 -13.70 -5.74 10.28
C VAL A 26 -12.67 -5.59 9.14
N PHE A 27 -12.90 -4.70 8.18
CA PHE A 27 -11.95 -4.41 7.11
C PHE A 27 -10.57 -3.98 7.63
N ILE A 28 -10.53 -3.05 8.59
CA ILE A 28 -9.28 -2.57 9.19
C ILE A 28 -8.56 -3.71 9.94
N VAL A 29 -9.30 -4.55 10.67
CA VAL A 29 -8.71 -5.69 11.38
C VAL A 29 -8.09 -6.69 10.41
N MET A 30 -8.78 -7.02 9.32
CA MET A 30 -8.23 -7.90 8.29
C MET A 30 -7.03 -7.29 7.58
N LEU A 31 -7.08 -5.98 7.30
CA LEU A 31 -5.96 -5.26 6.70
C LEU A 31 -4.73 -5.31 7.62
N ALA A 32 -4.91 -5.04 8.91
CA ALA A 32 -3.84 -5.11 9.91
C ALA A 32 -3.28 -6.53 10.04
N ALA A 33 -4.15 -7.54 10.11
CA ALA A 33 -3.75 -8.94 10.19
C ALA A 33 -3.00 -9.42 8.93
N ALA A 34 -3.39 -8.93 7.75
CA ALA A 34 -2.71 -9.24 6.50
C ALA A 34 -1.37 -8.50 6.38
N TRP A 35 -1.25 -7.28 6.93
CA TRP A 35 -0.05 -6.44 6.80
C TRP A 35 1.05 -6.72 7.84
N LEU A 36 0.66 -6.97 9.10
CA LEU A 36 1.59 -7.30 10.19
C LEU A 36 2.64 -8.38 9.86
N PRO A 37 2.30 -9.52 9.21
CA PRO A 37 3.28 -10.54 8.87
C PRO A 37 4.32 -10.06 7.85
N PHE A 38 4.06 -8.98 7.10
CA PHE A 38 5.04 -8.37 6.21
C PHE A 38 5.85 -7.28 6.92
N LEU A 39 5.25 -6.51 7.83
CA LEU A 39 5.95 -5.45 8.57
C LEU A 39 7.25 -5.95 9.25
N VAL A 40 7.16 -7.08 9.95
CA VAL A 40 8.29 -7.64 10.73
C VAL A 40 9.46 -8.06 9.84
N PRO A 41 9.30 -8.93 8.82
CA PRO A 41 10.43 -9.34 7.99
C PRO A 41 11.02 -8.18 7.18
N PHE A 42 10.20 -7.26 6.65
CA PHE A 42 10.72 -6.14 5.85
C PHE A 42 11.44 -5.09 6.71
N SER A 43 11.02 -4.89 7.97
CA SER A 43 11.71 -3.96 8.88
C SER A 43 13.07 -4.48 9.35
N LEU A 44 13.22 -5.81 9.47
CA LEU A 44 14.50 -6.45 9.80
C LEU A 44 15.42 -6.58 8.59
N ALA A 45 14.88 -6.84 7.41
CA ALA A 45 15.67 -7.05 6.19
C ALA A 45 16.24 -5.77 5.59
N ILE A 46 15.57 -4.62 5.77
CA ILE A 46 15.96 -3.35 5.16
C ILE A 46 16.59 -2.43 6.21
N ALA A 47 17.90 -2.24 6.12
CA ALA A 47 18.65 -1.36 7.02
C ALA A 47 18.34 0.13 6.78
N ASP A 48 18.13 0.54 5.53
CA ASP A 48 17.82 1.92 5.16
C ASP A 48 16.40 2.32 5.61
N ALA A 49 16.30 3.36 6.44
CA ALA A 49 15.04 3.81 7.02
C ALA A 49 14.04 4.34 5.98
N ASN A 50 14.53 5.00 4.93
CA ASN A 50 13.69 5.58 3.88
C ASN A 50 13.13 4.47 3.00
N LEU A 51 13.99 3.55 2.54
CA LEU A 51 13.57 2.42 1.73
C LEU A 51 12.62 1.51 2.51
N ARG A 52 12.90 1.28 3.80
CA ARG A 52 12.03 0.49 4.68
C ARG A 52 10.62 1.09 4.72
N SER A 53 10.51 2.41 4.94
CA SER A 53 9.21 3.09 4.99
C SER A 53 8.45 2.97 3.66
N ILE A 54 9.12 3.24 2.54
CA ILE A 54 8.52 3.14 1.21
C ILE A 54 8.01 1.73 0.94
N VAL A 55 8.81 0.71 1.23
CA VAL A 55 8.45 -0.69 0.99
C VAL A 55 7.31 -1.13 1.89
N VAL A 56 7.40 -0.88 3.20
CA VAL A 56 6.40 -1.30 4.19
C VAL A 56 5.04 -0.62 3.93
N MET A 57 5.05 0.68 3.63
CA MET A 57 3.83 1.44 3.32
C MET A 57 3.29 1.09 1.93
N GLY A 58 4.17 0.86 0.95
CA GLY A 58 3.78 0.41 -0.38
C GLY A 58 3.09 -0.95 -0.37
N ILE A 59 3.60 -1.90 0.43
CA ILE A 59 2.98 -3.21 0.64
C ILE A 59 1.61 -3.05 1.31
N LEU A 60 1.49 -2.23 2.36
CA LEU A 60 0.20 -1.94 2.99
C LEU A 60 -0.83 -1.45 1.96
N PHE A 61 -0.42 -0.51 1.12
CA PHE A 61 -1.27 0.06 0.08
C PHE A 61 -1.72 -0.99 -0.95
N LEU A 62 -0.81 -1.86 -1.41
CA LEU A 62 -1.16 -2.94 -2.34
C LEU A 62 -2.12 -3.95 -1.70
N ILE A 63 -1.87 -4.36 -0.46
CA ILE A 63 -2.75 -5.26 0.29
C ILE A 63 -4.13 -4.60 0.47
N PHE A 64 -4.17 -3.31 0.78
CA PHE A 64 -5.41 -2.54 0.87
C PHE A 64 -6.20 -2.59 -0.43
N LEU A 65 -5.57 -2.36 -1.59
CA LEU A 65 -6.26 -2.41 -2.88
C LEU A 65 -6.84 -3.80 -3.18
N VAL A 66 -6.06 -4.87 -2.96
CA VAL A 66 -6.53 -6.25 -3.17
C VAL A 66 -7.67 -6.59 -2.23
N LEU A 67 -7.53 -6.24 -0.95
CA LEU A 67 -8.55 -6.50 0.07
C LEU A 67 -9.82 -5.70 -0.20
N LEU A 68 -9.71 -4.46 -0.70
CA LEU A 68 -10.85 -3.62 -1.08
C LEU A 68 -11.67 -4.28 -2.21
N ILE A 69 -11.00 -4.84 -3.22
CA ILE A 69 -11.66 -5.55 -4.32
C ILE A 69 -12.38 -6.79 -3.80
N PHE A 70 -11.72 -7.60 -2.97
CA PHE A 70 -12.31 -8.82 -2.40
C PHE A 70 -13.48 -8.50 -1.45
N TRP A 71 -13.31 -7.50 -0.60
CA TRP A 71 -14.31 -7.04 0.35
C TRP A 71 -15.55 -6.47 -0.33
N SER A 72 -15.36 -5.69 -1.40
CA SER A 72 -16.44 -5.20 -2.26
C SER A 72 -17.28 -6.35 -2.82
N HIS A 73 -16.63 -7.42 -3.29
CA HIS A 73 -17.36 -8.59 -3.78
C HIS A 73 -18.14 -9.30 -2.67
N TRP A 74 -17.56 -9.46 -1.49
CA TRP A 74 -18.15 -10.19 -0.38
C TRP A 74 -19.33 -9.47 0.28
N CYS A 75 -19.24 -8.15 0.45
CA CYS A 75 -20.24 -7.35 1.17
C CYS A 75 -21.54 -7.08 0.40
N TYR A 76 -21.53 -7.16 -0.93
CA TYR A 76 -22.63 -6.65 -1.74
C TYR A 76 -23.49 -7.71 -2.45
N GLN A 77 -23.08 -8.99 -2.56
CA GLN A 77 -23.80 -10.18 -3.09
C GLN A 77 -24.58 -10.09 -4.42
N THR A 78 -25.02 -8.93 -4.88
CA THR A 78 -25.13 -8.65 -6.30
C THR A 78 -23.71 -8.53 -6.83
N PRO A 79 -23.40 -9.06 -8.03
CA PRO A 79 -22.24 -8.59 -8.75
C PRO A 79 -22.51 -7.11 -8.97
N LEU A 80 -21.97 -6.27 -8.09
CA LEU A 80 -21.67 -4.89 -8.41
C LEU A 80 -20.66 -5.02 -9.54
N SER A 81 -21.20 -5.27 -10.74
CA SER A 81 -20.46 -5.69 -11.91
C SER A 81 -19.32 -4.70 -12.06
N LEU A 82 -18.17 -5.12 -12.57
CA LEU A 82 -17.07 -4.21 -12.91
C LEU A 82 -17.54 -2.96 -13.70
N LYS A 83 -18.74 -3.01 -14.31
CA LYS A 83 -19.51 -1.87 -14.84
C LYS A 83 -19.92 -0.79 -13.81
N ALA A 84 -20.48 -1.15 -12.66
CA ALA A 84 -20.86 -0.21 -11.61
C ALA A 84 -19.63 0.43 -10.96
N TYR A 85 -18.54 -0.34 -10.79
CA TYR A 85 -17.24 0.23 -10.42
C TYR A 85 -16.62 1.05 -11.58
N GLY A 86 -16.96 0.77 -12.84
CA GLY A 86 -16.62 1.60 -13.99
C GLY A 86 -17.22 3.00 -13.93
N VAL A 87 -18.40 3.17 -13.34
CA VAL A 87 -19.02 4.49 -13.06
C VAL A 87 -18.26 5.23 -11.96
N TYR A 88 -17.68 4.50 -10.99
CA TYR A 88 -16.83 5.05 -9.92
C TYR A 88 -15.32 4.98 -10.24
N GLY A 89 -14.93 4.63 -11.48
CA GLY A 89 -13.55 4.69 -11.97
C GLY A 89 -12.62 3.51 -11.64
N LEU A 90 -13.10 2.41 -11.08
CA LEU A 90 -12.24 1.33 -10.54
C LEU A 90 -12.79 -0.06 -10.92
N GLY A 91 -13.31 -0.12 -12.15
CA GLY A 91 -13.25 -1.33 -12.96
C GLY A 91 -11.85 -1.52 -13.55
N TRP A 92 -11.52 -2.71 -14.01
CA TRP A 92 -10.27 -2.95 -14.75
C TRP A 92 -10.51 -2.68 -16.24
N ASN A 93 -10.57 -1.41 -16.64
CA ASN A 93 -10.58 -1.01 -18.05
C ASN A 93 -9.20 -0.44 -18.44
N ARG A 94 -8.75 -0.67 -19.68
CA ARG A 94 -7.47 -0.10 -20.18
C ARG A 94 -7.39 1.41 -19.99
N ARG A 95 -8.54 2.10 -20.06
CA ARG A 95 -8.64 3.55 -19.87
C ARG A 95 -8.34 3.99 -18.43
N GLN A 96 -8.82 3.22 -17.44
CA GLN A 96 -8.57 3.48 -16.01
C GLN A 96 -7.12 3.16 -15.63
N GLY A 97 -6.51 2.16 -16.26
CA GLY A 97 -5.05 1.92 -16.14
C GLY A 97 -4.22 3.08 -16.67
N VAL A 98 -4.62 3.69 -17.80
CA VAL A 98 -3.96 4.89 -18.33
C VAL A 98 -4.16 6.11 -17.44
N GLU A 99 -5.35 6.28 -16.85
CA GLU A 99 -5.63 7.35 -15.88
C GLU A 99 -4.83 7.17 -14.58
N LEU A 100 -4.68 5.94 -14.09
CA LEU A 100 -3.80 5.62 -12.97
C LEU A 100 -2.33 5.95 -13.30
N LEU A 101 -1.84 5.55 -14.47
CA LEU A 101 -0.47 5.88 -14.91
C LEU A 101 -0.27 7.39 -15.10
N ARG A 102 -1.28 8.11 -15.57
CA ARG A 102 -1.24 9.59 -15.65
C ARG A 102 -1.20 10.22 -14.27
N GLY A 103 -2.04 9.78 -13.34
CA GLY A 103 -2.03 10.25 -11.95
C GLY A 103 -0.70 9.95 -11.26
N LEU A 104 -0.17 8.74 -11.46
CA LEU A 104 1.13 8.33 -10.93
C LEU A 104 2.27 9.15 -11.54
N GLY A 105 2.26 9.36 -12.86
CA GLY A 105 3.22 10.20 -13.55
C GLY A 105 3.18 11.65 -13.08
N LEU A 106 1.99 12.20 -12.83
CA LEU A 106 1.82 13.54 -12.29
C LEU A 106 2.33 13.64 -10.85
N GLY A 107 2.04 12.65 -9.99
CA GLY A 107 2.56 12.56 -8.63
C GLY A 107 4.09 12.45 -8.59
N PHE A 108 4.67 11.62 -9.45
CA PHE A 108 6.13 11.54 -9.62
C PHE A 108 6.71 12.88 -10.06
N SER A 109 6.12 13.51 -11.08
CA SER A 109 6.59 14.80 -11.59
C SER A 109 6.57 15.87 -10.50
N PHE A 110 5.52 15.89 -9.68
CA PHE A 110 5.41 16.81 -8.54
C PHE A 110 6.45 16.51 -7.45
N THR A 111 6.66 15.23 -7.12
CA THR A 111 7.65 14.80 -6.12
C THR A 111 9.07 15.14 -6.56
N PHE A 112 9.44 14.83 -7.81
CA PHE A 112 10.73 15.20 -8.38
C PHE A 112 10.89 16.71 -8.47
N GLY A 113 9.82 17.44 -8.86
CA GLY A 113 9.82 18.91 -8.86
C GLY A 113 10.11 19.49 -7.48
N LEU A 114 9.45 18.99 -6.44
CA LEU A 114 9.72 19.38 -5.05
C LEU A 114 11.15 19.06 -4.64
N PHE A 115 11.66 17.88 -5.01
CA PHE A 115 13.03 17.48 -4.68
C PHE A 115 14.07 18.39 -5.37
N ILE A 116 13.83 18.78 -6.62
CA ILE A 116 14.67 19.74 -7.36
C ILE A 116 14.63 21.11 -6.67
N ILE A 117 13.44 21.61 -6.32
CA ILE A 117 13.28 22.89 -5.63
C ILE A 117 13.99 22.84 -4.26
N GLN A 118 13.80 21.79 -3.48
CA GLN A 118 14.50 21.59 -2.21
C GLN A 118 16.03 21.51 -2.39
N GLY A 119 16.51 20.90 -3.47
CA GLY A 119 17.92 20.90 -3.83
C GLY A 119 18.45 22.29 -4.18
N LEU A 120 17.71 23.08 -4.95
CA LEU A 120 18.06 24.45 -5.33
C LEU A 120 18.06 25.42 -4.14
N LEU A 121 17.12 25.25 -3.19
CA LEU A 121 17.09 26.01 -1.93
C LEU A 121 18.13 25.54 -0.91
N GLY A 122 18.89 24.47 -1.20
CA GLY A 122 19.91 23.93 -0.29
C GLY A 122 19.32 23.18 0.92
N TRP A 123 18.03 22.83 0.90
CA TRP A 123 17.38 22.07 1.97
C TRP A 123 17.67 20.57 1.86
N ALA A 124 17.99 20.09 0.66
CA ALA A 124 18.40 18.70 0.45
C ALA A 124 19.93 18.56 0.56
N CYS A 125 20.39 17.85 1.61
CA CYS A 125 21.79 17.44 1.74
C CYS A 125 22.05 16.23 0.84
N TRP A 126 22.70 16.46 -0.29
CA TRP A 126 23.20 15.40 -1.16
C TRP A 126 24.33 14.68 -0.43
N HIS A 127 24.10 13.44 -0.04
CA HIS A 127 25.19 12.61 0.46
C HIS A 127 26.09 12.27 -0.73
N PRO A 128 27.38 12.61 -0.70
CA PRO A 128 28.29 12.17 -1.74
C PRO A 128 28.29 10.64 -1.75
N LEU A 129 28.17 10.04 -2.94
CA LEU A 129 28.48 8.62 -3.09
C LEU A 129 29.89 8.44 -2.53
N ALA A 130 30.01 7.70 -1.43
CA ALA A 130 31.28 7.39 -0.80
C ALA A 130 32.08 6.47 -1.72
N ILE A 131 32.66 7.04 -2.76
CA ILE A 131 33.79 6.45 -3.48
C ILE A 131 35.00 6.78 -2.60
N ALA A 132 35.67 5.71 -2.16
CA ALA A 132 36.89 5.68 -1.36
C ALA A 132 36.71 5.82 0.16
N SER A 133 36.45 4.65 0.75
CA SER A 133 36.84 4.15 2.08
C SER A 133 38.33 4.35 2.47
N GLY A 134 39.08 5.27 1.86
CA GLY A 134 40.48 5.59 2.21
C GLY A 134 40.64 6.75 3.17
N GLN A 135 39.73 7.75 3.14
CA GLN A 135 39.87 8.95 3.97
C GLN A 135 39.50 8.74 5.44
N LEU A 136 38.68 7.73 5.76
CA LEU A 136 38.34 7.39 7.14
C LEU A 136 39.54 6.75 7.87
N LEU A 137 40.30 5.89 7.18
CA LEU A 137 41.53 5.30 7.72
C LEU A 137 42.65 6.34 7.91
N CYS A 138 42.79 7.30 6.98
CA CYS A 138 43.77 8.37 7.13
C CYS A 138 43.45 9.33 8.28
N ARG A 139 42.16 9.53 8.63
CA ARG A 139 41.75 10.45 9.70
C ARG A 139 41.92 9.85 11.10
N GLU A 140 41.70 8.54 11.26
CA GLU A 140 42.01 7.83 12.52
C GLU A 140 43.53 7.68 12.72
N ALA A 141 44.31 7.44 11.67
CA ALA A 141 45.77 7.35 11.77
C ALA A 141 46.45 8.68 12.16
N SER A 142 45.83 9.83 11.85
CA SER A 142 46.35 11.15 12.21
C SER A 142 46.00 11.61 13.63
N LEU A 143 45.03 10.97 14.30
CA LEU A 143 44.55 11.36 15.63
C LEU A 143 45.03 10.42 16.76
N GLY A 144 45.89 9.45 16.44
CA GLY A 144 46.38 8.43 17.39
C GLY A 144 47.71 8.74 18.08
N TRP A 145 48.25 9.97 17.99
CA TRP A 145 49.55 10.33 18.58
C TRP A 145 49.62 11.75 19.15
N GLU A 146 48.60 12.19 19.89
CA GLU A 146 48.77 13.22 20.94
C GLU A 146 48.02 12.84 22.22
#